data_AF-A0A9X0CER4-F1
#
_entry.id   AF-A0A9X0CER4-F1
#
_cell.length_a   1.000
_cell.length_b   1.000
_cell.length_c   1.000
_cell.angle_alpha   90.00
_cell.angle_beta   90.00
_cell.angle_gamma   90.00
#
_symmetry.space_group_name_H-M   'P 1'
#
loop_
_entity.id
_entity.type
_entity.pdbx_description
1 polymer ?
#
loop_
_entity_poly.entity_id
_entity_poly.type
_entity_poly.pdbx_seq_one_letter_code
_entity_poly.pdbx_strand_id
1 'polypeptide(L)'
;MDVRSHIGSKAQQTSQLKLWNISKPHCLRTFKGHINEKNFVGLASNGDYVACGSENNSLLLVLQRSFLNRLLTFKFDTVRSVLEKDKKEDDANEFVSAVCWRTGSNVVVAANSQGTIKVLEAGLEPRVDMDRNKRIYLLLCT
;
A
#
# COMPACT_ATOMS: atom_id res chain seq x y z
N MET A 1 -40.55 -24.23 -9.57
CA MET A 1 -39.16 -24.52 -9.19
C MET A 1 -38.27 -23.75 -10.15
N ASP A 2 -37.74 -22.61 -9.73
CA ASP A 2 -36.72 -21.90 -10.50
C ASP A 2 -35.78 -21.24 -9.49
N VAL A 3 -34.65 -21.90 -9.23
CA VAL A 3 -33.57 -21.42 -8.36
C VAL A 3 -32.39 -21.08 -9.25
N ARG A 4 -32.39 -19.85 -9.79
CA ARG A 4 -31.20 -19.32 -10.47
C ARG A 4 -30.16 -18.94 -9.43
N SER A 5 -29.30 -19.89 -9.08
CA SER A 5 -28.04 -19.67 -8.37
C SER A 5 -27.11 -18.81 -9.21
N HIS A 6 -27.14 -17.50 -9.01
CA HIS A 6 -26.09 -16.61 -9.48
C HIS A 6 -24.89 -16.73 -8.54
N ILE A 7 -24.05 -17.75 -8.75
CA ILE A 7 -22.67 -17.68 -8.26
C ILE A 7 -21.92 -16.75 -9.21
N GLY A 8 -22.11 -15.45 -9.01
CA GLY A 8 -21.21 -14.46 -9.58
C GLY A 8 -19.91 -14.50 -8.78
N SER A 9 -18.90 -15.20 -9.28
CA SER A 9 -17.53 -14.92 -8.84
C SER A 9 -17.21 -13.49 -9.27
N LYS A 10 -17.43 -12.52 -8.38
CA LYS A 10 -16.83 -11.20 -8.54
C LYS A 10 -15.33 -11.45 -8.63
N ALA A 11 -14.75 -11.31 -9.82
CA ALA A 11 -13.31 -11.26 -9.98
C ALA A 11 -12.85 -10.04 -9.17
N GLN A 12 -12.31 -10.27 -7.98
CA GLN A 12 -11.75 -9.19 -7.17
C GLN A 12 -10.52 -8.68 -7.93
N GLN A 13 -10.65 -7.51 -8.57
CA GLN A 13 -9.53 -6.87 -9.24
C GLN A 13 -8.55 -6.39 -8.17
N THR A 14 -7.57 -7.23 -7.86
CA THR A 14 -6.47 -6.83 -6.98
C THR A 14 -5.64 -5.77 -7.69
N SER A 15 -5.56 -4.57 -7.11
CA SER A 15 -4.70 -3.50 -7.61
C SER A 15 -3.21 -3.93 -7.56
N GLN A 16 -2.40 -3.41 -8.49
CA GLN A 16 -0.97 -3.74 -8.60
C GLN A 16 -0.07 -2.51 -8.63
N LEU A 17 0.98 -2.52 -7.80
CA LEU A 17 2.03 -1.49 -7.82
C LEU A 17 3.13 -2.01 -8.73
N LYS A 18 3.45 -1.25 -9.77
CA LYS A 18 4.48 -1.65 -10.74
C LYS A 18 5.66 -0.71 -10.70
N LEU A 19 6.86 -1.27 -10.55
CA LEU A 19 8.13 -0.53 -10.62
C LEU A 19 8.66 -0.63 -12.06
N TRP A 20 8.76 0.51 -12.73
CA TRP A 20 9.21 0.59 -14.13
C TRP A 20 10.63 1.12 -14.26
N ASN A 21 11.40 0.56 -15.19
CA ASN A 21 12.64 1.18 -15.65
C ASN A 21 12.29 2.22 -16.72
N ILE A 22 12.57 3.50 -16.49
CA ILE A 22 12.26 4.56 -17.48
C ILE A 22 13.28 4.58 -18.62
N SER A 23 14.55 4.25 -18.35
CA SER A 23 15.61 4.23 -19.36
C SER A 23 15.45 3.08 -20.38
N LYS A 24 14.84 1.98 -19.94
CA LYS A 24 14.43 0.85 -20.80
C LYS A 24 13.00 0.50 -20.40
N PRO A 25 11.95 0.91 -21.14
CA PRO A 25 10.56 0.86 -20.69
C PRO A 25 10.04 -0.58 -20.55
N HIS A 26 10.40 -1.24 -19.45
CA HIS A 26 9.90 -2.54 -19.05
C HIS A 26 9.62 -2.55 -17.55
N CYS A 27 8.62 -3.33 -17.17
CA CYS A 27 8.25 -3.53 -15.79
C CYS A 27 9.34 -4.37 -15.12
N LEU A 28 9.98 -3.81 -14.10
CA LEU A 28 10.98 -4.53 -13.31
C LEU A 28 10.31 -5.43 -12.28
N ARG A 29 9.25 -4.92 -11.63
CA ARG A 29 8.56 -5.62 -10.55
C ARG A 29 7.10 -5.24 -10.45
N THR A 30 6.32 -6.21 -9.97
CA THR A 30 4.90 -6.07 -9.68
C THR A 30 4.66 -6.51 -8.25
N PHE A 31 4.08 -5.63 -7.45
CA PHE A 31 3.71 -5.89 -6.06
C PHE A 31 2.18 -5.96 -5.96
N LYS A 32 1.69 -7.05 -5.36
CA LYS A 32 0.26 -7.34 -5.19
C LYS A 32 -0.10 -7.26 -3.71
N GLY A 33 -1.38 -7.04 -3.41
CA GLY A 33 -1.93 -7.13 -2.05
C GLY A 33 -2.43 -5.81 -1.47
N HIS A 34 -2.24 -4.67 -2.15
CA HIS A 34 -3.01 -3.47 -1.85
C HIS A 34 -4.35 -3.51 -2.60
N ILE A 35 -5.30 -2.74 -2.10
CA ILE A 35 -6.66 -2.64 -2.62
C ILE A 35 -6.96 -1.16 -2.77
N ASN A 36 -7.01 -0.66 -4.00
CA ASN A 36 -7.35 0.72 -4.36
C ASN A 36 -8.37 0.69 -5.51
N GLU A 37 -9.56 0.17 -5.24
CA GLU A 37 -10.61 -0.02 -6.26
C GLU A 37 -11.41 1.26 -6.50
N LYS A 38 -11.65 2.05 -5.46
CA LYS A 38 -12.49 3.27 -5.56
C LYS A 38 -11.69 4.56 -5.40
N ASN A 39 -10.68 4.56 -4.54
CA ASN A 39 -9.89 5.71 -4.16
C ASN A 39 -8.40 5.42 -4.34
N PHE A 40 -7.67 6.43 -4.83
CA PHE A 40 -6.22 6.42 -4.73
C PHE A 40 -5.82 6.93 -3.35
N VAL A 41 -5.07 6.10 -2.62
CA VAL A 41 -4.71 6.35 -1.23
C VAL A 41 -3.19 6.50 -1.12
N GLY A 42 -2.78 7.66 -0.60
CA GLY A 42 -1.43 8.23 -0.53
C GLY A 42 -0.23 7.36 -0.95
N LEU A 43 0.62 7.93 -1.81
CA LEU A 43 1.90 7.34 -2.20
C LEU A 43 3.05 8.25 -1.78
N ALA A 44 4.08 7.69 -1.16
CA ALA A 44 5.30 8.44 -0.81
C ALA A 44 6.55 7.57 -0.95
N SER A 45 7.70 8.16 -1.28
CA SER A 45 8.99 7.46 -1.28
C SER A 45 10.07 8.27 -0.56
N ASN A 46 11.00 7.58 0.11
CA ASN A 46 12.19 8.19 0.72
C ASN A 46 13.49 7.86 -0.05
N GLY A 47 13.39 7.25 -1.23
CA GLY A 47 14.56 6.84 -2.02
C GLY A 47 15.09 5.44 -1.71
N ASP A 48 14.65 4.78 -0.64
CA ASP A 48 14.92 3.36 -0.37
C ASP A 48 13.63 2.55 -0.38
N TYR A 49 12.59 3.13 0.22
CA TYR A 49 11.27 2.57 0.34
C TYR A 49 10.24 3.38 -0.45
N VAL A 50 9.20 2.68 -0.87
CA VAL A 50 7.94 3.23 -1.33
C VAL A 50 6.88 2.83 -0.30
N ALA A 51 6.08 3.79 0.13
CA ALA A 51 4.92 3.60 0.98
C ALA A 51 3.65 3.87 0.17
N CYS A 52 2.66 3.00 0.31
CA CYS A 52 1.37 3.09 -0.37
C CYS A 52 0.25 2.83 0.63
N GLY A 53 -0.73 3.72 0.70
CA GLY A 53 -1.98 3.47 1.40
C GLY A 53 -2.81 2.39 0.70
N SER A 54 -3.80 1.85 1.42
CA SER A 54 -4.75 0.88 0.89
C SER A 54 -6.15 1.11 1.47
N GLU A 55 -7.18 0.81 0.69
CA GLU A 55 -8.60 0.88 1.08
C GLU A 55 -9.02 -0.24 2.04
N ASN A 56 -8.11 -1.17 2.35
CA ASN A 56 -8.30 -2.14 3.43
C ASN A 56 -7.65 -1.69 4.75
N ASN A 57 -7.59 -0.37 4.96
CA ASN A 57 -6.98 0.28 6.13
C ASN A 57 -5.56 -0.22 6.45
N SER A 58 -4.74 -0.44 5.41
CA SER A 58 -3.37 -0.95 5.54
C SER A 58 -2.38 -0.08 4.78
N LEU A 59 -1.16 0.04 5.32
CA LEU A 59 -0.01 0.65 4.69
C LEU A 59 0.90 -0.44 4.12
N LEU A 60 1.26 -0.34 2.84
CA LEU A 60 2.23 -1.21 2.21
C LEU A 60 3.57 -0.48 2.07
N LEU A 61 4.65 -1.12 2.53
CA LEU A 61 6.03 -0.66 2.32
C LEU A 61 6.75 -1.63 1.39
N VAL A 62 7.39 -1.08 0.37
CA VAL A 62 8.11 -1.83 -0.66
C VAL A 62 9.53 -1.29 -0.78
N LEU A 63 10.51 -2.19 -0.77
CA LEU A 63 11.93 -1.83 -0.93
C LEU A 63 12.26 -1.69 -2.43
N GLN A 64 12.66 -0.49 -2.87
CA GLN A 64 12.92 -0.25 -4.29
C GLN A 64 14.33 -0.66 -4.74
N ARG A 65 15.30 -0.66 -3.82
CA ARG A 65 16.72 -0.87 -4.13
C ARG A 65 17.19 -2.31 -4.13
N SER A 66 16.55 -3.22 -3.39
CA SER A 66 17.00 -4.62 -3.33
C SER A 66 16.64 -5.37 -4.60
N PHE A 67 17.29 -6.50 -4.90
CA PHE A 67 16.78 -7.47 -5.89
C PHE A 67 15.57 -8.26 -5.37
N LEU A 68 15.34 -8.25 -4.05
CA LEU A 68 14.26 -8.98 -3.42
C LEU A 68 12.91 -8.29 -3.61
N ASN A 69 11.86 -9.08 -3.78
CA ASN A 69 10.46 -8.63 -3.73
C ASN A 69 10.02 -8.50 -2.27
N ARG A 70 10.59 -7.54 -1.54
CA ARG A 70 10.23 -7.31 -0.14
C ARG A 70 9.04 -6.37 -0.04
N LEU A 71 7.93 -6.91 0.43
CA LEU A 71 6.69 -6.20 0.72
C LEU A 71 6.36 -6.40 2.20
N LEU A 72 6.16 -5.30 2.91
CA LEU A 72 5.69 -5.29 4.29
C LEU A 72 4.31 -4.65 4.33
N THR A 73 3.39 -5.24 5.08
CA THR A 73 2.03 -4.73 5.25
C THR A 73 1.80 -4.41 6.72
N PHE A 74 1.38 -3.17 6.99
CA PHE A 74 1.03 -2.69 8.32
C PHE A 74 -0.45 -2.35 8.36
N LYS A 75 -1.20 -3.03 9.22
CA LYS A 75 -2.64 -2.79 9.37
C LYS A 75 -2.90 -1.77 10.48
N PHE A 76 -3.83 -0.86 10.24
CA PHE A 76 -4.36 -0.02 11.31
C PHE A 76 -5.33 -0.86 12.15
N ASP A 77 -5.24 -0.72 13.48
CA ASP A 77 -6.17 -1.40 14.37
C ASP A 77 -7.55 -0.77 14.20
N THR A 78 -8.57 -1.61 14.05
CA THR A 78 -9.94 -1.12 13.99
C THR A 78 -10.35 -0.67 15.39
N VAL A 79 -10.44 0.64 15.60
CA VAL A 79 -10.92 1.21 16.85
C VAL A 79 -12.43 1.02 16.91
N ARG A 80 -12.90 -0.06 17.53
CA ARG A 80 -14.33 -0.28 17.76
C ARG A 80 -14.76 0.43 19.03
N SER A 81 -15.61 1.43 18.89
CA SER A 81 -16.37 1.99 20.01
C SER A 81 -17.24 0.88 20.63
N VAL A 82 -17.19 0.72 21.96
CA VAL A 82 -18.01 -0.25 22.71
C VAL A 82 -19.52 0.03 22.53
N LEU A 83 -19.88 1.23 22.09
CA LEU A 83 -21.26 1.69 21.92
C LEU A 83 -21.88 1.35 20.56
N GLU A 84 -21.12 0.82 19.59
CA GLU A 84 -21.59 0.60 18.22
C GLU A 84 -21.75 -0.88 17.84
N LYS A 85 -22.21 -1.72 18.77
CA LYS A 85 -22.37 -3.17 18.53
C LYS A 85 -23.49 -3.55 17.54
N ASP A 86 -24.40 -2.63 17.20
CA ASP A 86 -25.61 -2.94 16.41
C ASP A 86 -25.67 -2.29 15.01
N LYS A 87 -24.60 -1.62 14.54
CA LYS A 87 -24.56 -1.15 13.15
C LYS A 87 -24.19 -2.31 12.23
N LYS A 88 -25.09 -2.62 11.28
CA LYS A 88 -24.85 -3.55 10.17
C LYS A 88 -23.51 -3.25 9.51
N GLU A 89 -22.83 -4.33 9.14
CA GLU A 89 -21.43 -4.49 8.74
C GLU A 89 -20.98 -3.72 7.47
N ASP A 90 -21.68 -2.66 7.05
CA ASP A 90 -21.74 -2.29 5.63
C ASP A 90 -21.32 -0.86 5.23
N ASP A 91 -20.82 0.03 6.11
CA ASP A 91 -20.64 1.44 5.66
C ASP A 91 -19.45 2.27 6.22
N ALA A 92 -18.53 1.68 6.97
CA ALA A 92 -17.26 2.34 7.28
C ALA A 92 -16.14 1.71 6.45
N ASN A 93 -16.04 2.13 5.19
CA ASN A 93 -14.92 1.72 4.33
C ASN A 93 -13.66 2.46 4.83
N GLU A 94 -12.97 1.92 5.83
CA GLU A 94 -11.79 2.53 6.43
C GLU A 94 -10.59 2.44 5.48
N PHE A 95 -9.88 3.55 5.26
CA PHE A 95 -8.74 3.59 4.36
C PHE A 95 -7.62 4.48 4.87
N VAL A 96 -6.41 4.25 4.37
CA VAL A 96 -5.25 5.13 4.65
C VAL A 96 -5.43 6.43 3.86
N SER A 97 -5.61 7.55 4.54
CA SER A 97 -5.91 8.84 3.92
C SER A 97 -4.66 9.64 3.53
N ALA A 98 -3.56 9.48 4.28
CA ALA A 98 -2.33 10.20 4.03
C ALA A 98 -1.10 9.37 4.43
N VAL A 99 -0.02 9.53 3.68
CA VAL A 99 1.28 8.88 3.92
C VAL A 99 2.38 9.89 3.61
N CYS A 100 3.37 10.00 4.50
CA CYS A 100 4.52 10.87 4.30
C CYS A 100 5.77 10.28 4.95
N TRP A 101 6.92 10.40 4.27
CA TRP A 101 8.22 10.07 4.84
C TRP A 101 8.84 11.30 5.48
N ARG A 102 9.45 11.11 6.65
CA ARG A 102 10.34 12.13 7.23
C ARG A 102 11.59 12.24 6.37
N THR A 103 11.93 13.47 5.98
CA THR A 103 13.11 13.74 5.15
C THR A 103 14.39 13.31 5.87
N GLY A 104 15.24 12.56 5.17
CA GLY A 104 16.53 12.10 5.70
C GLY A 104 16.45 10.98 6.73
N SER A 105 15.28 10.33 6.90
CA SER A 105 15.15 9.18 7.80
C SER A 105 14.32 8.03 7.19
N ASN A 106 14.27 6.90 7.90
CA ASN A 106 13.42 5.77 7.57
C ASN A 106 12.10 5.78 8.33
N VAL A 107 11.69 6.95 8.80
CA VAL A 107 10.44 7.11 9.54
C VAL A 107 9.34 7.50 8.56
N VAL A 108 8.26 6.73 8.55
CA VAL A 108 7.03 7.01 7.81
C VAL A 108 5.92 7.34 8.79
N VAL A 109 5.12 8.32 8.44
CA VAL A 109 3.87 8.67 9.12
C VAL A 109 2.73 8.33 8.18
N ALA A 110 1.73 7.61 8.70
CA ALA A 110 0.52 7.29 7.97
C ALA A 110 -0.70 7.61 8.83
N ALA A 111 -1.72 8.19 8.20
CA ALA A 111 -3.00 8.49 8.82
C ALA A 111 -4.13 7.76 8.09
N ASN A 112 -5.18 7.39 8.80
CA ASN A 112 -6.37 6.78 8.21
C ASN A 112 -7.62 7.66 8.33
N SER A 113 -8.71 7.23 7.70
CA SER A 113 -10.00 7.92 7.70
C SER A 113 -10.64 8.05 9.09
N GLN A 114 -10.18 7.27 10.08
CA GLN A 114 -10.65 7.30 11.47
C GLN A 114 -9.86 8.29 12.35
N GLY A 115 -8.95 9.07 11.77
CA GLY A 115 -8.10 10.01 12.52
C GLY A 115 -6.97 9.34 13.31
N THR A 116 -6.72 8.04 13.09
CA THR A 116 -5.57 7.36 13.71
C THR A 116 -4.31 7.68 12.94
N ILE A 117 -3.24 8.08 13.65
CA ILE A 117 -1.92 8.33 13.09
C ILE A 117 -0.95 7.28 13.63
N LYS A 118 -0.21 6.62 12.73
CA LYS A 118 0.88 5.71 13.08
C LYS A 118 2.21 6.26 12.58
N VAL A 119 3.23 6.13 13.41
CA VAL A 119 4.63 6.43 13.10
C VAL A 119 5.38 5.11 13.10
N LEU A 120 6.03 4.78 11.98
CA LEU A 120 6.75 3.53 11.80
C LEU A 120 8.18 3.83 11.38
N GLU A 121 9.14 3.05 11.88
CA GLU A 121 10.52 3.07 11.42
C GLU A 121 10.79 1.84 10.56
N ALA A 122 11.13 2.05 9.28
CA ALA A 122 11.51 0.98 8.39
C ALA A 122 12.97 0.59 8.65
N GLY A 123 13.21 -0.66 9.07
CA GLY A 123 14.56 -1.17 9.25
C GLY A 123 15.32 -1.18 7.93
N LEU A 124 16.55 -0.66 7.89
CA LEU A 124 17.40 -0.77 6.70
C LEU A 124 17.96 -2.18 6.61
N GLU A 125 17.86 -2.79 5.43
CA GLU A 125 18.76 -3.87 5.05
C GLU A 125 20.18 -3.28 4.86
N PRO A 126 21.25 -4.06 5.08
CA PRO A 126 22.61 -3.63 4.77
C PRO A 126 22.71 -3.12 3.34
N ARG A 127 23.36 -1.96 3.15
CA ARG A 127 23.56 -1.35 1.84
C ARG A 127 24.46 -2.25 0.99
N VAL A 128 23.86 -3.05 0.11
CA VAL A 128 24.59 -3.57 -1.05
C VAL A 128 24.64 -2.41 -2.03
N ASP A 129 25.85 -1.92 -2.32
CA ASP A 129 26.08 -0.76 -3.19
C ASP A 129 25.61 -1.09 -4.61
N MET A 130 24.34 -0.81 -4.90
CA MET A 130 23.82 -0.81 -6.26
C MET A 130 24.12 0.55 -6.89
N ASP A 131 24.72 0.49 -8.07
CA ASP A 131 25.05 1.63 -8.91
C ASP A 131 23.91 2.66 -8.94
N ARG A 132 24.16 3.81 -8.31
CA ARG A 132 23.18 4.88 -8.02
C ARG A 132 22.72 5.63 -9.28
N ASN A 133 23.34 5.37 -10.43
CA ASN A 133 23.33 6.29 -11.56
C ASN A 133 22.30 6.01 -12.67
N LYS A 134 21.33 5.09 -12.52
CA LYS A 134 20.57 4.62 -13.71
C LYS A 134 19.06 4.47 -13.62
N ARG A 135 18.37 4.87 -12.56
CA ARG A 135 16.97 4.45 -12.42
C ARG A 135 16.06 5.53 -11.87
N ILE A 136 15.48 6.29 -12.80
CA ILE A 136 14.21 6.97 -12.58
C ILE A 136 13.16 5.86 -12.66
N TYR A 137 12.40 5.65 -11.58
CA TYR A 137 11.34 4.65 -11.53
C TYR A 137 9.99 5.34 -11.47
N LEU A 138 9.08 4.96 -12.36
CA LEU A 138 7.68 5.34 -12.25
C LEU A 138 6.95 4.23 -11.49
N LEU A 139 6.19 4.61 -10.47
CA LEU A 139 5.27 3.71 -9.81
C LEU A 139 3.86 4.01 -10.29
N LEU A 140 3.21 3.00 -10.87
CA LEU A 140 1.82 3.06 -11.27
C LEU A 140 1.02 2.14 -10.37
N CYS A 141 -0.05 2.67 -9.79
CA CYS A 141 -1.15 1.89 -9.23
C CYS A 141 -2.10 1.60 -10.41
N THR A 142 -2.24 0.32 -10.77
CA THR A 142 -3.14 -0.14 -11.86
C THR A 142 -4.19 -1.09 -11.33
#